data_AF-A0A5M5BX44-F1
#
_entry.id   AF-A0A5M5BX44-F1
#
_cell.length_a   1.000
_cell.length_b   1.000
_cell.length_c   1.000
_cell.angle_alpha   90.00
_cell.angle_beta   90.00
_cell.angle_gamma   90.00
#
_symmetry.space_group_name_H-M   'P 1'
#
loop_
_entity.id
_entity.type
_entity.pdbx_description
1 polymer ?
#
loop_
_entity_poly.entity_id
_entity_poly.type
_entity_poly.pdbx_seq_one_letter_code
_entity_poly.pdbx_strand_id
1 'polypeptide(L)'
;MKKLIYTLFFVLISVVANGQAKYVFYFIGDGMGVNQVNGTEMYQAEIQNGRIGVEPLLFTQFPVATMATTFSAKNSVTDSAAAGTALATGKKTYNHAISVGEDKNAIQTVAEKAKKAGKKVGVTTSVSVDHATPA
;
A
#
# COMPACT_ATOMS: atom_id res chain seq x y z
N MET A 1 -19.44 -24.04 33.93
CA MET A 1 -18.93 -24.65 32.67
C MET A 1 -19.65 -24.14 31.42
N LYS A 2 -20.99 -24.23 31.33
CA LYS A 2 -21.74 -23.75 30.13
C LYS A 2 -21.50 -22.27 29.79
N LYS A 3 -21.51 -21.37 30.79
CA LYS A 3 -21.19 -19.93 30.58
C LYS A 3 -19.78 -19.69 30.03
N LEU A 4 -18.79 -20.44 30.51
CA LEU A 4 -17.40 -20.34 30.04
C LEU A 4 -17.26 -20.83 28.59
N ILE A 5 -17.99 -21.89 28.21
CA ILE A 5 -18.08 -22.39 26.83
C ILE A 5 -18.75 -21.36 25.92
N TYR A 6 -19.86 -20.74 26.34
CA TYR A 6 -20.51 -19.69 25.54
C TYR A 6 -19.62 -18.46 25.36
N THR A 7 -18.89 -18.05 26.40
CA THR A 7 -17.92 -16.94 26.30
C THR A 7 -16.76 -17.29 25.35
N LEU A 8 -16.20 -18.50 25.43
CA LEU A 8 -15.14 -18.94 24.51
C LEU A 8 -15.63 -18.99 23.06
N PHE A 9 -16.86 -19.49 22.84
CA PHE A 9 -17.45 -19.60 21.51
C PHE A 9 -17.73 -18.21 20.91
N PHE A 10 -18.15 -17.24 21.73
CA PHE A 10 -18.36 -15.86 21.29
C PHE A 10 -17.05 -15.15 20.92
N VAL A 11 -15.98 -15.37 21.70
CA VAL A 11 -14.63 -14.85 21.38
C VAL A 11 -14.09 -15.48 20.09
N LEU A 12 -14.26 -16.80 19.90
CA LEU A 12 -13.86 -17.49 18.66
C LEU A 12 -14.63 -16.98 17.43
N ILE A 13 -15.95 -16.78 17.51
CA ILE A 13 -16.75 -16.22 16.41
C ILE A 13 -16.32 -14.78 16.09
N SER A 14 -15.97 -13.99 17.11
CA SER A 14 -15.50 -12.61 16.93
C SER A 14 -14.16 -12.54 16.19
N VAL A 15 -13.25 -13.50 16.46
CA VAL A 15 -11.94 -13.60 15.79
C VAL A 15 -12.08 -14.07 14.33
N VAL A 16 -13.12 -14.85 14.02
CA VAL A 16 -13.39 -15.34 12.65
C VAL A 16 -14.13 -14.29 11.80
N ALA A 17 -14.71 -13.26 12.41
CA ALA A 17 -15.36 -12.14 11.73
C ALA A 17 -14.39 -11.12 11.14
N ASN A 18 -13.29 -11.56 10.53
CA ASN A 18 -12.57 -10.73 9.55
C ASN A 18 -13.41 -10.67 8.27
N GLY A 19 -14.39 -9.76 8.25
CA GLY A 19 -15.26 -9.54 7.11
C GLY A 19 -14.45 -9.24 5.85
N GLN A 20 -14.84 -9.83 4.72
CA GLN A 20 -14.23 -9.56 3.43
C GLN A 20 -14.31 -8.06 3.10
N ALA A 21 -13.16 -7.46 2.73
CA ALA A 21 -13.11 -6.05 2.37
C ALA A 21 -14.03 -5.75 1.17
N LYS A 22 -14.99 -4.85 1.37
CA LYS A 22 -15.92 -4.39 0.30
C LYS A 22 -15.25 -3.40 -0.65
N TYR A 23 -14.35 -2.57 -0.11
CA TYR A 23 -13.60 -1.54 -0.82
C TYR A 23 -12.13 -1.59 -0.43
N VAL A 24 -11.26 -1.27 -1.38
CA VAL A 24 -9.82 -1.09 -1.15
C VAL A 24 -9.44 0.28 -1.70
N PHE A 25 -8.94 1.14 -0.84
CA PHE A 25 -8.35 2.42 -1.21
C PHE A 25 -6.85 2.30 -1.01
N TYR A 26 -6.09 2.46 -2.09
CA TYR A 26 -4.65 2.24 -2.06
C TYR A 26 -3.92 3.53 -2.45
N PHE A 27 -3.20 4.10 -1.49
CA PHE A 27 -2.48 5.36 -1.64
C PHE A 27 -0.99 5.09 -1.75
N ILE A 28 -0.35 5.62 -2.79
CA ILE A 28 1.07 5.49 -3.04
C ILE A 28 1.68 6.89 -3.00
N GLY A 29 2.55 7.14 -2.02
CA GLY A 29 3.42 8.32 -2.02
C GLY A 29 4.70 7.98 -2.79
N ASP A 30 4.78 8.39 -4.05
CA ASP A 30 5.97 8.15 -4.89
C ASP A 30 7.20 8.86 -4.27
N GLY A 31 8.26 8.11 -3.98
CA GLY A 31 9.43 8.62 -3.26
C GLY A 31 9.22 8.92 -1.76
N MET A 32 8.07 8.56 -1.16
CA MET A 32 7.75 8.86 0.23
C MET A 32 8.39 7.84 1.20
N GLY A 33 9.66 8.07 1.53
CA GLY A 33 10.37 7.33 2.58
C GLY A 33 10.06 7.85 4.00
N VAL A 34 10.63 7.18 5.00
CA VAL A 34 10.45 7.55 6.43
C VAL A 34 10.87 8.99 6.73
N ASN A 35 11.89 9.50 6.04
CA ASN A 35 12.38 10.87 6.23
C ASN A 35 11.39 11.91 5.67
N GLN A 36 10.76 11.63 4.54
CA GLN A 36 9.72 12.49 3.96
C GLN A 36 8.50 12.56 4.88
N VAL A 37 8.10 11.44 5.47
CA VAL A 37 7.00 11.38 6.45
C VAL A 37 7.35 12.21 7.69
N ASN A 38 8.49 11.94 8.31
CA ASN A 38 8.92 12.65 9.52
C ASN A 38 9.08 14.16 9.29
N GLY A 39 9.72 14.56 8.19
CA GLY A 39 9.86 15.98 7.84
C GLY A 39 8.52 16.68 7.63
N THR A 40 7.53 15.99 7.06
CA THR A 40 6.17 16.52 6.92
C THR A 40 5.49 16.67 8.28
N GLU A 41 5.61 15.70 9.19
CA GLU A 41 5.07 15.80 10.55
C GLU A 41 5.70 16.94 11.35
N MET A 42 7.01 17.20 11.17
CA MET A 42 7.70 18.34 11.77
C MET A 42 7.18 19.66 11.21
N TYR A 43 7.07 19.76 9.89
CA TYR A 43 6.52 20.94 9.23
C TYR A 43 5.08 21.23 9.69
N GLN A 44 4.25 20.19 9.83
CA GLN A 44 2.88 20.32 10.35
C GLN A 44 2.85 20.85 11.79
N ALA A 45 3.73 20.38 12.67
CA ALA A 45 3.82 20.89 14.04
C ALA A 45 4.21 22.37 14.09
N GLU A 46 5.13 22.79 13.22
CA GLU A 46 5.56 24.18 13.12
C GLU A 46 4.42 25.08 12.62
N ILE A 47 3.78 24.73 11.50
CA ILE A 47 2.77 25.61 10.88
C ILE A 47 1.43 25.62 11.64
N GLN A 48 1.04 24.51 12.28
CA GLN A 48 -0.27 24.41 12.95
C GLN A 48 -0.21 24.83 14.40
N ASN A 49 0.89 24.49 15.09
CA ASN A 49 1.01 24.64 16.54
C ASN A 49 2.14 25.58 16.97
N GLY A 50 2.95 26.10 16.03
CA GLY A 50 4.05 27.01 16.33
C GLY A 50 5.13 26.38 17.22
N ARG A 51 5.24 25.04 17.24
CA ARG A 51 6.12 24.32 18.17
C ARG A 51 7.13 23.46 17.43
N ILE A 52 8.30 23.32 18.05
CA ILE A 52 9.27 22.30 17.66
C ILE A 52 8.70 20.93 18.11
N GLY A 53 8.66 19.98 17.19
CA GLY A 53 8.20 18.61 17.44
C GLY A 53 7.60 18.00 16.18
N VAL A 54 6.76 16.98 16.37
CA VAL A 54 6.02 16.32 15.28
C VAL A 54 4.53 16.37 15.54
N GLU A 55 3.75 16.48 14.47
CA GLU A 55 2.29 16.34 14.47
C GLU A 55 1.92 15.17 13.53
N PRO A 56 1.29 14.08 14.04
CA PRO A 56 1.07 12.88 13.25
C PRO A 56 0.20 13.10 12.01
N LEU A 57 0.59 12.51 10.88
CA LEU A 57 -0.28 12.42 9.70
C LEU A 57 -1.44 11.44 9.93
N LEU A 58 -2.50 11.55 9.12
CA LEU A 58 -3.66 10.67 9.24
C LEU A 58 -3.31 9.18 9.10
N PHE A 59 -2.42 8.83 8.15
CA PHE A 59 -2.07 7.43 7.91
C PHE A 59 -1.04 6.88 8.91
N THR A 60 -0.22 7.73 9.54
CA THR A 60 0.75 7.27 10.56
C THR A 60 0.06 6.87 11.86
N GLN A 61 -1.20 7.25 12.03
CA GLN A 61 -2.08 6.83 13.13
C GLN A 61 -2.83 5.52 12.85
N PHE A 62 -2.61 4.87 11.70
CA PHE A 62 -3.26 3.59 11.40
C PHE A 62 -2.81 2.50 12.40
N PRO A 63 -3.69 1.54 12.74
CA PRO A 63 -3.41 0.54 13.78
C PRO A 63 -2.32 -0.47 13.41
N VAL A 64 -1.91 -0.51 12.13
CA VAL A 64 -0.91 -1.44 11.61
C VAL A 64 0.05 -0.69 10.71
N ALA A 65 1.34 -0.82 10.99
CA ALA A 65 2.44 -0.30 10.17
C ALA A 65 3.50 -1.39 10.00
N THR A 66 4.10 -1.47 8.80
CA THR A 66 5.14 -2.45 8.48
C THR A 66 6.22 -1.80 7.62
N MET A 67 7.35 -2.50 7.46
CA MET A 67 8.41 -2.11 6.53
C MET A 67 8.48 -3.11 5.38
N ALA A 68 8.81 -2.63 4.19
CA ALA A 68 8.98 -3.44 2.99
C ALA A 68 10.36 -3.20 2.36
N THR A 69 10.95 -4.25 1.79
CA THR A 69 12.20 -4.15 1.03
C THR A 69 11.92 -3.80 -0.44
N THR A 70 12.54 -2.74 -0.92
CA THR A 70 12.18 -2.11 -2.21
C THR A 70 13.13 -2.42 -3.37
N PHE A 71 14.20 -3.18 -3.17
CA PHE A 71 15.08 -3.57 -4.28
C PHE A 71 14.28 -4.23 -5.43
N SER A 72 14.67 -3.94 -6.67
CA SER A 72 14.10 -4.59 -7.86
C SER A 72 14.77 -5.95 -8.09
N ALA A 73 14.30 -6.74 -9.07
CA ALA A 73 14.88 -8.05 -9.35
C ALA A 73 16.38 -7.97 -9.74
N LYS A 74 16.83 -6.82 -10.27
CA LYS A 74 18.19 -6.65 -10.80
C LYS A 74 18.96 -5.46 -10.21
N ASN A 75 18.34 -4.64 -9.35
CA ASN A 75 18.97 -3.44 -8.79
C ASN A 75 18.66 -3.28 -7.30
N SER A 76 19.67 -2.91 -6.52
CA SER A 76 19.50 -2.56 -5.09
C SER A 76 18.59 -1.36 -4.88
N VAL A 77 18.57 -0.43 -5.85
CA VAL A 77 17.68 0.73 -5.90
C VAL A 77 16.71 0.56 -7.06
N THR A 78 15.42 0.43 -6.74
CA THR A 78 14.34 0.33 -7.74
C THR A 78 14.01 1.70 -8.34
N ASP A 79 13.41 1.70 -9.52
CA ASP A 79 12.64 2.83 -10.03
C ASP A 79 11.13 2.65 -9.76
N SER A 80 10.33 3.67 -10.12
CA SER A 80 8.88 3.65 -9.94
C SER A 80 8.19 2.57 -10.78
N ALA A 81 8.74 2.18 -11.94
CA ALA A 81 8.16 1.15 -12.80
C ALA A 81 8.25 -0.25 -12.16
N ALA A 82 9.45 -0.65 -11.72
CA ALA A 82 9.63 -1.94 -11.07
C ALA A 82 8.93 -2.00 -9.70
N ALA A 83 8.95 -0.90 -8.93
CA ALA A 83 8.23 -0.80 -7.67
C ALA A 83 6.71 -0.88 -7.89
N GLY A 84 6.16 -0.09 -8.82
CA GLY A 84 4.75 -0.11 -9.19
C GLY A 84 4.30 -1.50 -9.63
N THR A 85 5.12 -2.19 -10.45
CA THR A 85 4.88 -3.59 -10.83
C THR A 85 4.80 -4.52 -9.62
N ALA A 86 5.74 -4.40 -8.68
CA ALA A 86 5.73 -5.22 -7.47
C ALA A 86 4.49 -4.98 -6.61
N LEU A 87 4.07 -3.72 -6.45
CA LEU A 87 2.87 -3.34 -5.70
C LEU A 87 1.58 -3.80 -6.40
N ALA A 88 1.50 -3.65 -7.72
CA ALA A 88 0.31 -3.96 -8.50
C ALA A 88 0.13 -5.46 -8.74
N THR A 89 1.22 -6.23 -8.88
CA THR A 89 1.16 -7.64 -9.30
C THR A 89 1.57 -8.63 -8.21
N GLY A 90 2.29 -8.16 -7.18
CA GLY A 90 2.91 -9.01 -6.16
C GLY A 90 4.21 -9.69 -6.61
N LYS A 91 4.77 -9.33 -7.77
CA LYS A 91 6.02 -9.89 -8.29
C LYS A 91 7.04 -8.78 -8.59
N LYS A 92 8.28 -8.95 -8.12
CA LYS A 92 9.40 -8.08 -8.47
C LYS A 92 9.80 -8.30 -9.94
N THR A 93 10.28 -7.24 -10.58
CA THR A 93 10.82 -7.24 -11.95
C THR A 93 12.04 -6.32 -12.03
N TYR A 94 12.63 -6.13 -13.22
CA TYR A 94 13.78 -5.25 -13.45
C TYR A 94 13.34 -3.78 -13.62
N ASN A 95 14.25 -2.81 -13.39
CA ASN A 95 13.93 -1.39 -13.55
C ASN A 95 13.43 -1.08 -14.99
N HIS A 96 12.54 -0.11 -15.11
CA HIS A 96 11.83 0.27 -16.35
C HIS A 96 10.80 -0.72 -16.88
N ALA A 97 10.59 -1.87 -16.21
CA ALA A 97 9.51 -2.79 -16.57
C ALA A 97 8.21 -2.43 -15.83
N ILE A 98 7.11 -2.38 -16.59
CA ILE A 98 5.76 -2.17 -16.08
C ILE A 98 4.95 -3.45 -16.33
N SER A 99 4.48 -4.08 -15.26
CA SER A 99 3.59 -5.25 -15.27
C SER A 99 4.06 -6.42 -16.14
N VAL A 100 5.39 -6.62 -16.25
CA VAL A 100 6.01 -7.76 -16.94
C VAL A 100 7.04 -8.45 -16.06
N GLY A 101 7.19 -9.76 -16.22
CA GLY A 101 8.22 -10.56 -15.56
C GLY A 101 9.61 -10.37 -16.16
N GLU A 102 10.61 -10.99 -15.55
CA GLU A 102 11.98 -11.01 -16.08
C GLU A 102 12.08 -11.73 -17.44
N ASP A 103 11.14 -12.63 -17.72
CA ASP A 103 10.92 -13.32 -18.99
C ASP A 103 10.15 -12.46 -20.02
N LYS A 104 9.82 -11.22 -19.67
CA LYS A 104 9.03 -10.25 -20.44
C LYS A 104 7.57 -10.65 -20.67
N ASN A 105 7.08 -11.68 -19.99
CA ASN A 105 5.67 -12.04 -20.05
C ASN A 105 4.83 -11.12 -19.16
N ALA A 106 3.64 -10.76 -19.62
CA ALA A 106 2.73 -9.91 -18.86
C ALA A 106 2.30 -10.58 -17.54
N ILE A 107 2.25 -9.80 -16.47
CA ILE A 107 1.81 -10.23 -15.14
C ILE A 107 0.54 -9.47 -14.79
N GLN A 108 -0.49 -10.22 -14.43
CA GLN A 108 -1.78 -9.65 -14.11
C GLN A 108 -1.75 -8.80 -12.82
N THR A 109 -2.26 -7.58 -12.89
CA THR A 109 -2.36 -6.65 -11.75
C THR A 109 -3.58 -6.94 -10.87
N VAL A 110 -3.57 -6.42 -9.64
CA VAL A 110 -4.70 -6.47 -8.71
C VAL A 110 -5.92 -5.72 -9.23
N ALA A 111 -5.71 -4.62 -9.97
CA ALA A 111 -6.75 -3.87 -10.64
C ALA A 111 -7.45 -4.72 -11.71
N GLU A 112 -6.67 -5.41 -12.56
CA GLU A 112 -7.24 -6.32 -13.56
C GLU A 112 -7.96 -7.51 -12.91
N LYS A 113 -7.42 -8.08 -11.83
CA LYS A 113 -8.09 -9.14 -11.05
C LYS A 113 -9.43 -8.65 -10.49
N ALA A 114 -9.46 -7.45 -9.91
CA ALA A 114 -10.68 -6.84 -9.38
C ALA A 114 -11.72 -6.61 -10.48
N LYS A 115 -11.29 -6.08 -11.64
CA LYS A 115 -12.17 -5.87 -12.79
C LYS A 115 -12.77 -7.18 -13.32
N LYS A 116 -11.96 -8.24 -13.46
CA LYS A 116 -12.44 -9.58 -13.85
C LYS A 116 -13.41 -10.17 -12.83
N ALA A 117 -13.26 -9.85 -11.56
CA ALA A 117 -14.19 -10.22 -10.49
C ALA A 117 -15.46 -9.32 -10.43
N GLY A 118 -15.73 -8.51 -11.45
CA GLY A 118 -16.91 -7.65 -11.54
C GLY A 118 -16.86 -6.41 -10.64
N LYS A 119 -15.71 -6.06 -10.08
CA LYS A 119 -15.55 -4.85 -9.26
C LYS A 119 -15.28 -3.63 -10.15
N LYS A 120 -15.69 -2.45 -9.66
CA LYS A 120 -15.29 -1.17 -10.26
C LYS A 120 -13.85 -0.86 -9.85
N VAL A 121 -13.09 -0.29 -10.78
CA VAL A 121 -11.69 0.09 -10.60
C VAL A 121 -11.53 1.52 -11.10
N GLY A 122 -10.74 2.32 -10.38
CA GLY A 122 -10.36 3.66 -10.78
C GLY A 122 -8.95 3.95 -10.32
N VAL A 123 -8.24 4.78 -11.09
CA VAL A 123 -6.90 5.27 -10.78
C VAL A 123 -6.98 6.79 -10.79
N THR A 124 -6.42 7.42 -9.75
CA THR A 124 -6.27 8.87 -9.65
C THR A 124 -4.82 9.17 -9.34
N THR A 125 -4.29 10.23 -9.91
CA THR A 125 -2.88 10.58 -9.80
C THR A 125 -2.69 12.09 -9.95
N SER A 126 -1.64 12.63 -9.34
CA SER A 126 -1.19 14.02 -9.52
C SER A 126 -0.24 14.20 -10.71
N VAL A 127 0.27 13.08 -11.26
CA VAL A 127 1.12 13.07 -12.46
C VAL A 127 0.32 12.63 -13.69
N SER A 128 0.96 12.61 -14.86
CA SER A 128 0.33 12.10 -16.07
C SER A 128 -0.06 10.62 -15.93
N VAL A 129 -1.14 10.21 -16.59
CA VAL A 129 -1.68 8.84 -16.48
C VAL A 129 -0.77 7.77 -17.08
N ASP A 130 0.14 8.17 -17.96
CA ASP A 130 1.17 7.33 -18.59
C ASP A 130 2.49 7.29 -17.78
N HIS A 131 2.55 7.95 -16.62
CA HIS A 131 3.67 7.79 -15.70
C HIS A 131 3.73 6.36 -15.14
N ALA A 132 4.91 5.93 -14.69
CA ALA A 132 5.18 4.54 -14.30
C ALA A 132 4.25 4.00 -13.17
N THR A 133 3.84 4.86 -12.24
CA THR A 133 3.04 4.47 -11.07
C THR A 133 1.55 4.25 -11.39
N PRO A 134 0.87 5.12 -12.18
CA PRO A 134 -0.52 4.87 -12.61
C PRO A 134 -0.68 3.91 -13.81
N ALA A 135 0.37 3.67 -14.61
CA ALA A 135 0.35 2.80 -15.80
C ALA A 135 0.22 1.31 -15.48
#